data_AF-A0ABD8B2V9-F1
#
_entry.id   AF-A0ABD8B2V9-F1
#
_cell.length_a   1.000
_cell.length_b   1.000
_cell.length_c   1.000
_cell.angle_alpha   90.00
_cell.angle_beta   90.00
_cell.angle_gamma   90.00
#
_symmetry.space_group_name_H-M   'P 1'
#
loop_
_entity.id
_entity.type
_entity.pdbx_description
1 polymer ?
#
loop_
_entity_poly.entity_id
_entity_poly.type
_entity_poly.pdbx_seq_one_letter_code
_entity_poly.pdbx_strand_id
1 'polypeptide(L)'
;MYLAYIPEDSGNDSVDPNAQYLDQLKKVYVVDPNAVDTVNWVLVFAGTIGTIIFVVAIVGWIYTFVLYMASVSLGRASLKNKKFWIQMVGSLFVIIFYSTGVLFAFGSEMYKLLQSWGTL
;
A
#
# COMPACT_ATOMS: atom_id res chain seq x y z
N MET A 1 -31.63 -10.42 11.50
CA MET A 1 -32.82 -9.55 11.48
C MET A 1 -32.64 -8.54 12.61
N TYR A 2 -32.05 -7.38 12.30
CA TYR A 2 -31.83 -6.31 13.28
C TYR A 2 -32.89 -5.25 13.05
N LEU A 3 -33.76 -5.09 14.05
CA LEU A 3 -34.82 -4.09 14.08
C LEU A 3 -34.19 -2.71 14.23
N ALA A 4 -34.44 -1.82 13.28
CA ALA A 4 -34.12 -0.41 13.42
C ALA A 4 -35.01 0.18 14.53
N TYR A 5 -34.37 0.75 15.56
CA TYR A 5 -35.04 1.51 16.60
C TYR A 5 -35.54 2.83 16.00
N ILE A 6 -36.87 3.00 15.95
CA ILE A 6 -37.53 4.24 15.56
C ILE A 6 -38.00 4.89 16.87
N PRO A 7 -37.44 6.04 17.30
CA PRO A 7 -38.03 6.80 18.38
C PRO A 7 -39.29 7.50 17.84
N GLU A 8 -40.42 7.19 18.47
CA GLU A 8 -41.73 7.76 18.16
C GLU A 8 -41.95 9.03 19.00
N ASP A 9 -42.14 10.12 18.25
CA ASP A 9 -42.85 11.36 18.56
C ASP A 9 -42.38 12.26 19.72
N SER A 10 -42.08 13.52 19.39
CA SER A 10 -42.81 14.66 19.97
C SER A 10 -42.29 16.00 19.44
N GLY A 11 -43.16 16.68 18.70
CA GLY A 11 -43.26 18.14 18.80
C GLY A 11 -42.50 18.95 17.75
N ASN A 12 -43.28 19.43 16.78
CA ASN A 12 -43.23 20.80 16.30
C ASN A 12 -41.85 21.34 15.85
N ASP A 13 -41.49 21.08 14.61
CA ASP A 13 -41.31 22.12 13.59
C ASP A 13 -41.08 21.41 12.26
N SER A 14 -41.44 22.06 11.17
CA SER A 14 -41.29 21.58 9.79
C SER A 14 -39.81 21.28 9.46
N VAL A 15 -39.30 20.14 9.88
CA VAL A 15 -37.97 19.64 9.50
C VAL A 15 -38.15 18.91 8.19
N ASP A 16 -37.91 19.66 7.11
CA ASP A 16 -37.88 19.14 5.75
C ASP A 16 -36.96 17.90 5.71
N PRO A 17 -37.47 16.67 5.50
CA PRO A 17 -36.66 15.45 5.61
C PRO A 17 -35.48 15.49 4.63
N ASN A 18 -35.64 16.21 3.52
CA ASN A 18 -34.59 16.48 2.54
C ASN A 18 -33.39 17.22 3.13
N ALA A 19 -33.58 18.10 4.12
CA ALA A 19 -32.51 18.84 4.77
C ALA A 19 -31.63 17.93 5.63
N GLN A 20 -32.21 16.97 6.36
CA GLN A 20 -31.44 15.98 7.12
C GLN A 20 -30.68 15.00 6.20
N TYR A 21 -31.27 14.59 5.08
CA TYR A 21 -30.58 13.77 4.08
C TYR A 21 -29.42 14.51 3.40
N LEU A 22 -29.61 15.79 3.05
CA LEU A 22 -28.56 16.62 2.47
C LEU A 22 -27.41 16.89 3.44
N ASP A 23 -27.70 17.05 4.73
CA ASP A 23 -26.68 17.27 5.76
C ASP A 23 -25.87 15.99 6.05
N GLN A 24 -26.51 14.81 5.98
CA GLN A 24 -25.82 13.52 6.05
C GLN A 24 -24.94 13.28 4.81
N LEU A 25 -25.41 13.60 3.61
CA LEU A 25 -24.61 13.52 2.39
C LEU A 25 -23.42 14.48 2.43
N LYS A 26 -23.60 15.72 2.92
CA LYS A 26 -22.50 16.68 3.13
C LYS A 26 -21.50 16.20 4.17
N LYS A 27 -21.93 15.64 5.30
CA LYS A 27 -21.00 15.08 6.31
C LYS A 27 -20.20 13.87 5.79
N VAL A 28 -20.78 13.09 4.89
CA VAL A 28 -20.07 11.96 4.23
C VAL A 28 -19.09 12.46 3.15
N TYR A 29 -19.37 13.61 2.51
CA TYR A 29 -18.57 14.13 1.39
C TYR A 29 -17.58 15.25 1.72
N VAL A 30 -17.70 15.91 2.88
CA VAL A 30 -16.68 16.86 3.34
C VAL A 30 -15.57 16.03 3.99
N VAL A 31 -14.75 15.43 3.12
CA VAL A 31 -13.46 14.89 3.51
C VAL A 31 -12.66 16.08 4.02
N ASP A 32 -12.38 16.10 5.33
CA ASP A 32 -11.61 17.16 5.98
C ASP A 32 -10.25 17.30 5.27
N PRO A 33 -9.94 18.44 4.62
CA PRO A 33 -8.73 18.59 3.83
C PRO A 33 -7.45 18.31 4.65
N ASN A 34 -7.48 18.65 5.93
CA ASN A 34 -6.37 18.39 6.85
C ASN A 34 -6.13 16.88 7.08
N ALA A 35 -7.20 16.08 7.05
CA ALA A 35 -7.08 14.62 7.16
C ALA A 35 -6.47 14.03 5.88
N VAL A 36 -6.83 14.57 4.71
CA VAL A 36 -6.24 14.16 3.42
C VAL A 36 -4.75 14.50 3.37
N ASP A 37 -4.37 15.71 3.78
CA ASP A 37 -2.98 16.15 3.77
C ASP A 37 -2.11 15.35 4.74
N THR A 38 -2.63 15.04 5.94
CA THR A 38 -1.93 14.21 6.92
C THR A 38 -1.71 12.79 6.39
N VAL A 39 -2.76 12.19 5.79
CA VAL A 39 -2.67 10.85 5.18
C VAL A 39 -1.68 10.84 4.01
N ASN A 40 -1.68 11.88 3.18
CA ASN A 40 -0.76 12.02 2.06
C ASN A 40 0.70 12.08 2.54
N TRP A 41 1.00 12.91 3.55
CA TRP A 41 2.35 13.02 4.10
C TRP A 41 2.83 11.70 4.73
N VAL A 42 1.95 11.00 5.46
CA VAL A 42 2.24 9.67 6.02
C VAL A 42 2.54 8.66 4.90
N LEU A 43 1.76 8.67 3.82
CA LEU A 43 2.02 7.80 2.66
C LEU A 43 3.36 8.10 1.99
N VAL A 44 3.69 9.37 1.78
CA VAL A 44 4.96 9.78 1.17
C VAL A 44 6.16 9.36 2.03
N PHE A 45 6.06 9.55 3.34
CA PHE A 45 7.10 9.16 4.29
C PHE A 45 7.25 7.64 4.36
N ALA A 46 6.13 6.90 4.47
CA ALA A 46 6.11 5.45 4.47
C ALA A 46 6.65 4.86 3.16
N GLY A 47 6.32 5.47 2.01
CA GLY A 47 6.83 5.07 0.70
C GLY A 47 8.34 5.28 0.57
N THR A 48 8.86 6.40 1.09
CA THR A 48 10.30 6.70 1.08
C THR A 48 11.09 5.70 1.93
N ILE A 49 10.65 5.47 3.17
CA ILE A 49 11.27 4.47 4.06
C ILE A 49 11.16 3.07 3.46
N GLY A 50 10.00 2.73 2.91
CA GLY A 50 9.77 1.45 2.26
C GLY A 50 10.72 1.20 1.10
N THR A 51 10.98 2.23 0.29
CA THR A 51 11.93 2.17 -0.82
C THR A 51 13.36 1.95 -0.34
N ILE A 52 13.78 2.66 0.72
CA ILE A 52 15.13 2.48 1.30
C ILE A 52 15.30 1.05 1.82
N ILE A 53 14.32 0.53 2.58
CA ILE A 53 14.34 -0.83 3.10
C ILE A 53 14.40 -1.84 1.95
N PHE A 54 13.63 -1.62 0.89
CA PHE A 54 13.62 -2.47 -0.30
C PHE A 54 14.98 -2.51 -1.00
N VAL A 55 15.61 -1.35 -1.20
CA VAL A 55 16.96 -1.28 -1.80
C VAL A 55 17.97 -2.04 -0.95
N VAL A 56 17.95 -1.84 0.37
CA VAL A 56 18.83 -2.56 1.30
C VAL A 56 18.58 -4.07 1.26
N ALA A 57 17.32 -4.49 1.18
CA ALA A 57 16.95 -5.91 1.09
C ALA A 57 17.47 -6.55 -0.21
N ILE A 58 17.35 -5.87 -1.36
CA ILE A 58 17.90 -6.35 -2.64
C ILE A 58 19.43 -6.43 -2.58
N VAL A 59 20.10 -5.39 -2.10
CA VAL A 59 21.57 -5.37 -2.00
C VAL A 59 22.06 -6.49 -1.10
N GLY A 60 21.42 -6.68 0.07
CA GLY A 60 21.73 -7.78 0.99
C GLY A 60 21.48 -9.15 0.39
N TRP A 61 20.40 -9.31 -0.39
CA TRP A 61 20.10 -10.55 -1.11
C TRP A 61 21.17 -10.88 -2.14
N ILE A 62 21.56 -9.92 -2.98
CA ILE A 62 22.62 -10.08 -3.98
C ILE A 62 23.96 -10.41 -3.30
N TYR A 63 24.30 -9.68 -2.24
CA TYR A 63 25.53 -9.92 -1.49
C TYR A 63 25.59 -11.35 -0.93
N THR A 64 24.49 -11.81 -0.33
CA THR A 64 24.38 -13.18 0.20
C THR A 64 24.51 -14.23 -0.91
N PHE A 65 23.91 -13.98 -2.08
CA PHE A 65 24.03 -14.84 -3.24
C PHE A 65 25.49 -14.98 -3.72
N VAL A 66 26.18 -13.84 -3.86
CA VAL A 66 27.58 -13.81 -4.32
C VAL A 66 28.51 -14.48 -3.30
N LEU A 67 28.34 -14.21 -2.01
CA LEU A 67 29.11 -14.88 -0.96
C LEU A 67 28.92 -16.40 -1.00
N TYR A 68 27.69 -16.86 -1.21
CA TYR A 68 27.43 -18.29 -1.34
C TYR A 68 28.12 -18.88 -2.57
N MET A 69 28.05 -18.21 -3.72
CA MET A 69 28.75 -18.63 -4.94
C MET A 69 30.28 -18.71 -4.72
N ALA A 70 30.86 -17.74 -4.02
CA ALA A 70 32.28 -17.76 -3.64
C ALA A 70 32.60 -18.91 -2.66
N SER A 71 31.71 -19.22 -1.71
CA SER A 71 31.88 -20.35 -0.80
C SER A 71 31.83 -21.70 -1.52
N VAL A 72 31.01 -21.80 -2.57
CA VAL A 72 30.91 -22.95 -3.44
C VAL A 72 32.18 -23.10 -4.29
N SER A 73 32.71 -22.02 -4.87
CA SER A 73 33.94 -22.08 -5.67
C SER A 73 35.17 -22.49 -4.84
N LEU A 74 35.16 -22.17 -3.54
CA LEU A 74 36.18 -22.61 -2.58
C LEU A 74 35.96 -24.04 -2.06
N GLY A 75 34.93 -24.76 -2.53
CA GLY A 75 34.59 -26.11 -2.09
C GLY A 75 34.07 -26.20 -0.66
N ARG A 76 33.81 -25.06 0.00
CA ARG A 76 33.30 -25.00 1.38
C ARG A 76 31.79 -25.23 1.47
N ALA A 77 31.08 -25.12 0.36
CA ALA A 77 29.65 -25.33 0.27
C ALA A 77 29.29 -26.17 -0.96
N SER A 78 28.17 -26.89 -0.87
CA SER A 78 27.64 -27.67 -2.00
C SER A 78 26.48 -26.94 -2.65
N LEU A 79 26.50 -26.86 -3.99
CA LEU A 79 25.38 -26.35 -4.81
C LEU A 79 24.06 -27.11 -4.56
N LYS A 80 24.14 -28.34 -4.05
CA LYS A 80 22.97 -29.18 -3.75
C LYS A 80 22.30 -28.85 -2.41
N ASN A 81 22.73 -27.79 -1.71
CA ASN A 81 22.11 -27.38 -0.46
C ASN A 81 20.71 -26.82 -0.70
N LYS A 82 19.69 -27.68 -0.64
CA LYS A 82 18.28 -27.32 -0.81
C LYS A 82 17.83 -26.23 0.17
N LYS A 83 18.32 -26.25 1.41
CA LYS A 83 17.91 -25.29 2.44
C LYS A 83 18.30 -23.85 2.06
N PHE A 84 19.51 -23.66 1.53
CA PHE A 84 19.97 -22.37 1.03
C PHE A 84 19.08 -21.86 -0.12
N TRP A 85 18.83 -22.71 -1.11
CA TRP A 85 18.00 -22.33 -2.26
C TRP A 85 16.55 -22.01 -1.88
N ILE A 86 15.95 -22.77 -0.96
CA ILE A 86 14.60 -22.46 -0.45
C ILE A 86 14.57 -21.11 0.25
N GLN A 87 15.59 -20.79 1.07
CA GLN A 87 15.69 -19.50 1.75
C GLN A 87 15.95 -18.34 0.76
N MET A 88 16.77 -18.55 -0.27
CA MET A 88 17.04 -17.55 -1.31
C MET A 88 15.82 -17.28 -2.18
N VAL A 89 15.13 -18.33 -2.63
CA VAL A 89 13.91 -18.18 -3.42
C VAL A 89 12.79 -17.58 -2.56
N GLY A 90 12.66 -18.02 -1.31
CA GLY A 90 11.67 -17.47 -0.38
C GLY A 90 11.88 -15.98 -0.11
N SER A 91 13.11 -15.55 0.16
CA SER A 91 13.42 -14.12 0.34
C SER A 91 13.19 -13.30 -0.93
N LEU A 92 13.51 -13.85 -2.11
CA LEU A 92 13.23 -13.21 -3.39
C LEU A 92 11.72 -13.00 -3.60
N PHE A 93 10.90 -14.01 -3.29
CA PHE A 93 9.44 -13.88 -3.35
C PHE A 93 8.92 -12.78 -2.43
N VAL A 94 9.42 -12.69 -1.19
CA VAL A 94 9.01 -11.62 -0.25
C VAL A 94 9.35 -10.24 -0.82
N ILE A 95 10.54 -10.08 -1.39
CA ILE A 95 10.98 -8.83 -2.03
C ILE A 95 10.06 -8.48 -3.21
N ILE A 96 9.71 -9.45 -4.06
CA ILE A 96 8.80 -9.25 -5.20
C ILE A 96 7.38 -8.91 -4.73
N PHE A 97 6.85 -9.59 -3.72
CA PHE A 97 5.53 -9.27 -3.17
C PHE A 97 5.46 -7.84 -2.63
N TYR A 98 6.54 -7.38 -2.00
CA TYR A 98 6.67 -6.01 -1.55
C TYR A 98 6.70 -5.02 -2.74
N SER A 99 7.36 -5.37 -3.84
CA SER A 99 7.41 -4.51 -5.04
C SER A 99 6.09 -4.46 -5.81
N THR A 100 5.23 -5.47 -5.73
CA THR A 100 3.90 -5.44 -6.37
C THR A 100 3.06 -4.25 -5.87
N GLY A 101 3.12 -3.91 -4.58
CA GLY A 101 2.46 -2.71 -4.04
C GLY A 101 3.01 -1.41 -4.62
N VAL A 102 4.33 -1.34 -4.82
CA VAL A 102 5.01 -0.19 -5.43
C VAL A 102 4.65 -0.07 -6.93
N LEU A 103 4.52 -1.19 -7.63
CA LEU A 103 4.12 -1.23 -9.04
C LEU A 103 2.70 -0.73 -9.27
N PHE A 104 1.75 -1.04 -8.37
CA PHE A 104 0.40 -0.47 -8.44
C PHE A 104 0.39 1.04 -8.17
N ALA A 105 1.16 1.50 -7.18
CA ALA A 105 1.31 2.93 -6.90
C ALA A 105 1.89 3.67 -8.12
N PHE A 106 2.97 3.13 -8.70
CA PHE A 106 3.61 3.67 -9.91
C PHE A 106 2.68 3.64 -11.13
N GLY A 107 1.91 2.55 -11.30
CA GLY A 107 0.91 2.43 -12.36
C GLY A 107 -0.19 3.47 -12.28
N SER A 108 -0.66 3.82 -11.07
CA SER A 108 -1.65 4.87 -10.89
C SER A 108 -1.11 6.27 -11.22
N GLU A 109 0.14 6.56 -10.87
CA GLU A 109 0.81 7.82 -11.24
C GLU A 109 1.09 7.87 -12.75
N MET A 110 1.51 6.77 -13.37
CA MET A 110 1.67 6.67 -14.83
C MET A 110 0.34 6.84 -15.56
N TYR A 111 -0.76 6.31 -15.04
CA TYR A 111 -2.09 6.50 -15.61
C TYR A 111 -2.54 7.96 -15.54
N LYS A 112 -2.31 8.64 -14.41
CA LYS A 112 -2.57 10.09 -14.29
C LYS A 112 -1.75 10.91 -15.28
N LEU A 113 -0.47 10.57 -15.46
CA LEU A 113 0.40 11.21 -16.46
C LEU A 113 -0.09 10.95 -17.90
N LEU A 114 -0.48 9.72 -18.23
CA LEU A 114 -1.03 9.41 -19.55
C LEU A 114 -2.37 10.12 -19.80
N GLN A 115 -3.20 10.27 -18.78
CA GLN A 115 -4.46 11.00 -18.88
C GLN A 115 -4.23 12.51 -19.10
N SER A 116 -3.23 13.10 -18.45
CA SER A 116 -2.88 14.52 -18.66
C SER A 116 -2.24 14.77 -20.03
N TRP A 117 -1.53 13.79 -20.58
CA TRP A 117 -0.99 13.85 -21.94
C TRP A 117 -2.02 13.56 -23.03
N GLY A 118 -3.05 12.75 -22.73
CA GLY A 118 -4.15 12.44 -23.65
C GLY A 118 -5.28 13.48 -23.68
N THR A 119 -5.21 14.52 -22.84
CA THR A 119 -6.15 15.65 -22.81
C THR A 119 -5.58 16.95 -23.39
N LEU A 120 -4.39 16.87 -24.02
CA LEU A 120 -3.84 17.87 -24.96
C LEU A 120 -4.08 17.40 -26.39
#